data_AF-A0A968LY16-F1
#
_entry.id   AF-A0A968LY16-F1
#
_cell.length_a   1.000
_cell.length_b   1.000
_cell.length_c   1.000
_cell.angle_alpha   90.00
_cell.angle_beta   90.00
_cell.angle_gamma   90.00
#
_symmetry.space_group_name_H-M   'P 1'
#
loop_
_entity.id
_entity.type
_entity.pdbx_description
1 polymer ?
#
loop_
_entity_poly.entity_id
_entity_poly.type
_entity_poly.pdbx_seq_one_letter_code
_entity_poly.pdbx_strand_id
1 'polypeptide(L)'
;MLPGGVGQGGNIQLTSGSLVLANGGLISSATSGQGNAGNITIQTNWLDLNGASQSGSLVGIVSVATSESKGNAGNIDIMANSVAVTNGGVVAASTNAQGQAGNVTLQVRDRLLLSGVSPKGQRSAISSETEKNGTGSAGNITIVNPKTIRIENGAGILWAARALVRQATFV
;
A
#
# COMPACT_ATOMS: atom_id res chain seq x y z
N MET A 1 -16.32 4.90 0.19
CA MET A 1 -17.55 5.63 0.60
C MET A 1 -17.73 6.89 -0.22
N LEU A 2 -18.95 7.43 -0.31
CA LEU A 2 -19.28 8.69 -1.02
C LEU A 2 -19.00 9.93 -0.14
N PRO A 3 -18.80 11.11 -0.75
CA PRO A 3 -18.58 12.37 -0.02
C PRO A 3 -19.66 12.63 1.02
N GLY A 4 -19.26 13.06 2.22
CA GLY A 4 -20.18 13.34 3.33
C GLY A 4 -20.71 12.11 4.08
N GLY A 5 -20.39 10.89 3.65
CA GLY A 5 -20.76 9.67 4.36
C GLY A 5 -20.09 9.57 5.75
N VAL A 6 -20.87 9.28 6.78
CA VAL A 6 -20.40 9.17 8.18
C VAL A 6 -20.09 7.74 8.62
N GLY A 7 -20.51 6.73 7.85
CA GLY A 7 -20.22 5.33 8.13
C GLY A 7 -18.73 5.00 8.05
N GLN A 8 -18.32 3.87 8.62
CA GLN A 8 -16.97 3.35 8.46
C GLN A 8 -16.91 2.41 7.25
N GLY A 9 -15.79 2.41 6.53
CA GLY A 9 -15.54 1.44 5.47
C GLY A 9 -15.45 0.02 6.04
N GLY A 10 -15.95 -0.96 5.29
CA GLY A 10 -15.84 -2.36 5.67
C GLY A 10 -14.39 -2.85 5.62
N ASN A 11 -14.03 -3.73 6.55
CA ASN A 11 -12.71 -4.37 6.56
C ASN A 11 -12.63 -5.44 5.46
N ILE A 12 -11.44 -5.63 4.89
CA ILE A 12 -11.14 -6.68 3.93
C ILE A 12 -10.23 -7.70 4.62
N GLN A 13 -10.65 -8.96 4.65
CA GLN A 13 -9.84 -10.06 5.17
C GLN A 13 -9.70 -11.15 4.10
N LEU A 14 -8.45 -11.52 3.79
CA LEU A 14 -8.14 -12.55 2.81
C LEU A 14 -7.21 -13.59 3.40
N THR A 15 -7.52 -14.86 3.16
CA THR A 15 -6.67 -15.99 3.53
C THR A 15 -6.54 -16.93 2.34
N SER A 16 -5.32 -17.19 1.88
CA SER A 16 -5.07 -18.05 0.73
C SER A 16 -3.71 -18.77 0.83
N GLY A 17 -3.48 -19.76 -0.02
CA GLY A 17 -2.13 -20.33 -0.18
C GLY A 17 -1.23 -19.44 -1.04
N SER A 18 -1.79 -18.90 -2.11
CA SER A 18 -1.13 -17.96 -3.02
C SER A 18 -2.12 -16.84 -3.34
N LEU A 19 -1.65 -15.60 -3.34
CA LEU A 19 -2.40 -14.43 -3.76
C LEU A 19 -1.59 -13.70 -4.83
N VAL A 20 -2.14 -13.64 -6.03
CA VAL A 20 -1.50 -12.99 -7.18
C VAL A 20 -2.41 -11.88 -7.67
N LEU A 21 -1.90 -10.65 -7.67
CA LEU A 21 -2.53 -9.51 -8.33
C LEU A 21 -1.68 -9.14 -9.54
N ALA A 22 -2.29 -9.18 -10.72
CA ALA A 22 -1.69 -8.80 -12.00
C ALA A 22 -2.76 -8.17 -12.89
N ASN A 23 -2.36 -7.55 -14.01
CA ASN A 23 -3.28 -7.05 -15.04
C ASN A 23 -4.41 -6.13 -14.51
N GLY A 24 -4.08 -5.25 -13.56
CA GLY A 24 -5.05 -4.34 -12.91
C GLY A 24 -5.77 -4.92 -11.69
N GLY A 25 -5.33 -6.07 -11.16
CA GLY A 25 -5.80 -6.60 -9.89
C GLY A 25 -5.57 -5.62 -8.73
N LEU A 26 -6.65 -5.15 -8.11
CA LEU A 26 -6.62 -4.17 -7.04
C LEU A 26 -7.47 -4.62 -5.86
N ILE A 27 -6.88 -4.66 -4.68
CA ILE A 27 -7.60 -4.77 -3.41
C ILE A 27 -7.61 -3.37 -2.81
N SER A 28 -8.80 -2.80 -2.60
CA SER A 28 -8.88 -1.42 -2.11
C SER A 28 -9.93 -1.19 -1.03
N SER A 29 -9.57 -0.33 -0.08
CA SER A 29 -10.45 0.23 0.93
C SER A 29 -10.32 1.75 0.89
N ALA A 30 -11.42 2.46 0.66
CA ALA A 30 -11.35 3.90 0.43
C ALA A 30 -12.47 4.67 1.14
N THR A 31 -12.11 5.83 1.69
CA THR A 31 -13.06 6.80 2.22
C THR A 31 -12.93 8.16 1.53
N SER A 32 -14.08 8.82 1.34
CA SER A 32 -14.18 10.22 0.92
C SER A 32 -15.07 11.03 1.88
N GLY A 33 -15.44 10.42 3.02
CA GLY A 33 -16.40 10.94 3.97
C GLY A 33 -15.78 11.28 5.32
N GLN A 34 -16.62 11.31 6.35
CA GLN A 34 -16.17 11.56 7.73
C GLN A 34 -15.68 10.29 8.42
N GLY A 35 -16.20 9.13 8.04
CA GLY A 35 -15.73 7.86 8.60
C GLY A 35 -14.47 7.34 7.91
N ASN A 36 -13.74 6.49 8.62
CA ASN A 36 -12.45 5.95 8.15
C ASN A 36 -12.64 4.90 7.06
N ALA A 37 -11.62 4.73 6.21
CA ALA A 37 -11.52 3.53 5.38
C ALA A 37 -11.35 2.29 6.29
N GLY A 38 -11.87 1.14 5.85
CA GLY A 38 -11.66 -0.12 6.55
C GLY A 38 -10.21 -0.62 6.42
N ASN A 39 -9.80 -1.47 7.34
CA ASN A 39 -8.48 -2.09 7.33
C ASN A 39 -8.43 -3.24 6.33
N ILE A 40 -7.23 -3.54 5.83
CA ILE A 40 -6.97 -4.66 4.93
C ILE A 40 -6.03 -5.64 5.63
N THR A 41 -6.46 -6.88 5.82
CA THR A 41 -5.66 -7.95 6.43
C THR A 41 -5.52 -9.10 5.45
N ILE A 42 -4.28 -9.48 5.14
CA ILE A 42 -3.96 -10.54 4.19
C ILE A 42 -3.06 -11.58 4.86
N GLN A 43 -3.47 -12.84 4.78
CA GLN A 43 -2.66 -13.99 5.18
C GLN A 43 -2.47 -14.92 3.98
N THR A 44 -1.24 -15.07 3.51
CA THR A 44 -0.93 -15.95 2.37
C THR A 44 0.43 -16.61 2.53
N ASN A 45 0.72 -17.75 1.87
CA ASN A 45 2.11 -18.22 1.83
C ASN A 45 2.92 -17.39 0.83
N TRP A 46 2.33 -17.07 -0.32
CA TRP A 46 2.95 -16.31 -1.39
C TRP A 46 2.07 -15.12 -1.80
N LEU A 47 2.65 -13.92 -1.77
CA LEU A 47 2.03 -12.71 -2.29
C LEU A 47 2.84 -12.20 -3.49
N ASP A 48 2.21 -12.09 -4.65
CA ASP A 48 2.81 -11.49 -5.85
C ASP A 48 1.96 -10.36 -6.38
N LEU A 49 2.52 -9.16 -6.40
CA LEU A 49 1.95 -7.94 -6.93
C LEU A 49 2.77 -7.54 -8.16
N ASN A 50 2.27 -7.87 -9.34
CA ASN A 50 2.93 -7.57 -10.60
C ASN A 50 2.24 -6.41 -11.33
N GLY A 51 2.86 -5.23 -11.27
CA GLY A 51 2.35 -3.99 -11.85
C GLY A 51 2.50 -3.83 -13.35
N ALA A 52 2.94 -4.87 -14.07
CA ALA A 52 3.07 -4.87 -15.54
C ALA A 52 1.70 -4.90 -16.24
N SER A 53 0.85 -3.91 -15.98
CA SER A 53 -0.46 -3.77 -16.61
C SER A 53 -0.34 -2.98 -17.92
N GLN A 54 -0.75 -3.59 -19.04
CA GLN A 54 -0.78 -2.94 -20.36
C GLN A 54 -1.76 -1.76 -20.42
N SER A 55 -2.88 -1.82 -19.69
CA SER A 55 -3.80 -0.69 -19.55
C SER A 55 -3.21 0.43 -18.68
N GLY A 56 -2.14 0.13 -17.93
CA GLY A 56 -1.59 0.94 -16.85
C GLY A 56 -2.54 1.16 -15.69
N SER A 57 -3.50 0.25 -15.51
CA SER A 57 -4.25 0.16 -14.27
C SER A 57 -3.30 -0.15 -13.13
N LEU A 58 -3.54 0.47 -11.97
CA LEU A 58 -2.80 0.18 -10.75
C LEU A 58 -3.00 -1.28 -10.35
N VAL A 59 -1.93 -1.93 -9.93
CA VAL A 59 -1.96 -3.26 -9.31
C VAL A 59 -1.45 -3.11 -7.89
N GLY A 60 -2.23 -3.60 -6.92
CA GLY A 60 -1.77 -3.51 -5.55
C GLY A 60 -2.84 -3.67 -4.49
N ILE A 61 -2.41 -3.38 -3.27
CA ILE A 61 -3.24 -3.35 -2.07
C ILE A 61 -3.22 -1.91 -1.56
N VAL A 62 -4.38 -1.25 -1.55
CA VAL A 62 -4.45 0.19 -1.31
C VAL A 62 -5.52 0.53 -0.29
N SER A 63 -5.13 1.28 0.73
CA SER A 63 -6.05 1.94 1.64
C SER A 63 -5.89 3.45 1.49
N VAL A 64 -6.97 4.16 1.17
CA VAL A 64 -6.88 5.59 0.84
C VAL A 64 -7.97 6.45 1.47
N ALA A 65 -7.57 7.58 2.04
CA ALA A 65 -8.46 8.70 2.32
C ALA A 65 -8.32 9.74 1.19
N THR A 66 -9.38 9.96 0.41
CA THR A 66 -9.35 10.89 -0.73
C THR A 66 -9.43 12.34 -0.28
N SER A 67 -9.12 13.31 -1.16
CA SER A 67 -8.88 14.72 -0.80
C SER A 67 -9.98 15.45 -0.03
N GLU A 68 -11.21 14.97 -0.07
CA GLU A 68 -12.35 15.56 0.65
C GLU A 68 -12.67 14.83 1.98
N SER A 69 -11.96 13.74 2.26
CA SER A 69 -12.15 12.93 3.47
C SER A 69 -11.72 13.67 4.73
N LYS A 70 -12.54 13.56 5.76
CA LYS A 70 -12.14 13.84 7.15
C LYS A 70 -11.73 12.57 7.90
N GLY A 71 -12.13 11.40 7.39
CA GLY A 71 -11.72 10.10 7.92
C GLY A 71 -10.30 9.73 7.49
N ASN A 72 -9.69 8.85 8.27
CA ASN A 72 -8.35 8.31 8.05
C ASN A 72 -8.37 7.18 7.00
N ALA A 73 -7.22 6.97 6.36
CA ALA A 73 -6.97 5.73 5.64
C ALA A 73 -6.87 4.57 6.64
N GLY A 74 -7.28 3.37 6.22
CA GLY A 74 -7.18 2.16 7.02
C GLY A 74 -5.78 1.58 6.99
N ASN A 75 -5.44 0.75 7.96
CA ASN A 75 -4.17 0.04 8.02
C ASN A 75 -4.14 -1.13 7.02
N ILE A 76 -2.93 -1.50 6.60
CA ILE A 76 -2.67 -2.70 5.80
C ILE A 76 -1.76 -3.63 6.60
N ASP A 77 -2.24 -4.82 6.91
CA ASP A 77 -1.50 -5.86 7.62
C ASP A 77 -1.36 -7.09 6.72
N ILE A 78 -0.12 -7.42 6.34
CA ILE A 78 0.20 -8.55 5.47
C ILE A 78 1.06 -9.55 6.25
N MET A 79 0.59 -10.77 6.37
CA MET A 79 1.36 -11.91 6.88
C MET A 79 1.63 -12.88 5.74
N ALA A 80 2.89 -13.04 5.35
CA ALA A 80 3.28 -13.95 4.29
C ALA A 80 4.60 -14.69 4.53
N ASN A 81 4.80 -15.82 3.86
CA ASN A 81 6.14 -16.42 3.83
C ASN A 81 7.03 -15.60 2.90
N SER A 82 6.55 -15.30 1.70
CA SER A 82 7.26 -14.46 0.74
C SER A 82 6.34 -13.46 0.05
N VAL A 83 6.88 -12.27 -0.20
CA VAL A 83 6.22 -11.15 -0.87
C VAL A 83 7.10 -10.68 -2.02
N ALA A 84 6.50 -10.57 -3.21
CA ALA A 84 7.08 -9.92 -4.37
C ALA A 84 6.19 -8.75 -4.79
N VAL A 85 6.79 -7.56 -4.89
CA VAL A 85 6.15 -6.36 -5.44
C VAL A 85 7.01 -5.90 -6.59
N THR A 86 6.54 -6.12 -7.81
CA THR A 86 7.36 -6.01 -9.02
C THR A 86 6.69 -5.19 -10.11
N ASN A 87 7.51 -4.65 -11.02
CA ASN A 87 7.07 -3.98 -12.25
C ASN A 87 6.02 -2.87 -12.01
N GLY A 88 6.09 -2.17 -10.88
CA GLY A 88 5.18 -1.10 -10.49
C GLY A 88 3.99 -1.51 -9.64
N GLY A 89 4.01 -2.72 -9.05
CA GLY A 89 3.03 -3.11 -8.04
C GLY A 89 3.15 -2.24 -6.77
N VAL A 90 2.05 -2.06 -6.03
CA VAL A 90 2.07 -1.21 -4.82
C VAL A 90 1.38 -1.84 -3.61
N VAL A 91 1.87 -1.50 -2.42
CA VAL A 91 1.16 -1.61 -1.15
C VAL A 91 1.13 -0.22 -0.54
N ALA A 92 -0.03 0.41 -0.46
CA ALA A 92 -0.13 1.83 -0.10
C ALA A 92 -1.25 2.11 0.90
N ALA A 93 -0.92 2.68 2.06
CA ALA A 93 -1.91 3.19 3.02
C ALA A 93 -1.78 4.71 3.13
N SER A 94 -2.27 5.45 2.13
CA SER A 94 -1.99 6.88 1.94
C SER A 94 -3.20 7.79 2.21
N THR A 95 -2.95 9.06 2.47
CA THR A 95 -3.99 10.09 2.59
C THR A 95 -3.73 11.25 1.64
N ASN A 96 -4.77 11.67 0.91
CA ASN A 96 -4.82 12.94 0.19
C ASN A 96 -5.57 14.02 0.98
N ALA A 97 -5.96 13.73 2.23
CA ALA A 97 -7.01 14.42 2.96
C ALA A 97 -6.52 15.03 4.28
N GLN A 98 -7.47 15.54 5.08
CA GLN A 98 -7.20 15.98 6.45
C GLN A 98 -6.94 14.79 7.39
N GLY A 99 -7.58 13.65 7.13
CA GLY A 99 -7.35 12.41 7.88
C GLY A 99 -5.93 11.86 7.68
N GLN A 100 -5.48 11.06 8.64
CA GLN A 100 -4.15 10.45 8.65
C GLN A 100 -4.03 9.30 7.63
N ALA A 101 -2.82 9.08 7.14
CA ALA A 101 -2.45 7.90 6.39
C ALA A 101 -2.47 6.66 7.33
N GLY A 102 -2.66 5.47 6.77
CA GLY A 102 -2.70 4.23 7.54
C GLY A 102 -1.31 3.65 7.73
N ASN A 103 -1.12 2.80 8.74
CA ASN A 103 0.11 2.03 8.89
C ASN A 103 0.16 0.87 7.90
N VAL A 104 1.37 0.50 7.49
CA VAL A 104 1.61 -0.71 6.70
C VAL A 104 2.52 -1.65 7.48
N THR A 105 2.00 -2.82 7.84
CA THR A 105 2.75 -3.87 8.53
C THR A 105 2.94 -5.07 7.61
N LEU A 106 4.18 -5.48 7.38
CA LEU A 106 4.53 -6.70 6.66
C LEU A 106 5.25 -7.67 7.59
N GLN A 107 4.61 -8.78 7.94
CA GLN A 107 5.24 -9.91 8.59
C GLN A 107 5.64 -10.93 7.51
N VAL A 108 6.92 -10.94 7.15
CA VAL A 108 7.45 -11.76 6.04
C VAL A 108 8.43 -12.77 6.61
N ARG A 109 8.22 -14.08 6.40
CA ARG A 109 9.07 -15.12 7.02
C ARG A 109 10.34 -15.46 6.25
N ASP A 110 10.35 -15.24 4.94
CA ASP A 110 11.41 -15.69 4.05
C ASP A 110 11.92 -14.52 3.20
N ARG A 111 11.22 -14.13 2.13
CA ARG A 111 11.71 -13.10 1.20
C ARG A 111 10.73 -11.96 1.01
N LEU A 112 11.23 -10.74 1.14
CA LEU A 112 10.61 -9.52 0.60
C LEU A 112 11.41 -9.03 -0.61
N LEU A 113 10.78 -8.99 -1.78
CA LEU A 113 11.34 -8.44 -3.02
C LEU A 113 10.53 -7.24 -3.48
N LEU A 114 11.19 -6.08 -3.61
CA LEU A 114 10.68 -4.89 -4.29
C LEU A 114 11.57 -4.65 -5.52
N SER A 115 11.02 -4.69 -6.73
CA SER A 115 11.84 -4.58 -7.95
C SER A 115 11.11 -3.93 -9.12
N GLY A 116 11.75 -2.93 -9.72
CA GLY A 116 11.33 -2.43 -11.01
C GLY A 116 10.26 -1.36 -10.97
N VAL A 117 9.91 -0.90 -12.17
CA VAL A 117 9.01 0.20 -12.47
C VAL A 117 8.08 -0.27 -13.59
N SER A 118 6.81 0.14 -13.57
CA SER A 118 5.87 -0.17 -14.64
C SER A 118 6.28 0.54 -15.94
N PRO A 119 5.78 0.09 -17.10
CA PRO A 119 5.99 0.80 -18.37
C PRO A 119 5.54 2.27 -18.36
N LYS A 120 4.63 2.63 -17.45
CA LYS A 120 4.14 4.01 -17.26
C LYS A 120 4.95 4.81 -16.22
N GLY A 121 6.07 4.28 -15.75
CA GLY A 121 6.95 4.96 -14.79
C GLY A 121 6.52 4.84 -13.33
N GLN A 122 5.52 4.01 -13.00
CA GLN A 122 5.11 3.78 -11.61
C GLN A 122 6.08 2.83 -10.92
N ARG A 123 6.74 3.28 -9.85
CA ARG A 123 7.72 2.46 -9.13
C ARG A 123 7.02 1.38 -8.31
N SER A 124 7.65 0.21 -8.18
CA SER A 124 7.20 -0.76 -7.18
C SER A 124 7.43 -0.19 -5.80
N ALA A 125 6.40 -0.15 -4.95
CA ALA A 125 6.50 0.57 -3.69
C ALA A 125 5.69 -0.04 -2.55
N ILE A 126 6.22 0.09 -1.33
CA ILE A 126 5.45 0.05 -0.09
C ILE A 126 5.40 1.47 0.45
N SER A 127 4.21 2.03 0.66
CA SER A 127 4.05 3.42 1.08
C SER A 127 2.99 3.65 2.16
N SER A 128 3.28 4.63 3.01
CA SER A 128 2.34 5.23 3.95
C SER A 128 2.62 6.73 3.95
N GLU A 129 1.88 7.46 3.11
CA GLU A 129 2.21 8.84 2.78
C GLU A 129 1.03 9.78 2.92
N THR A 130 1.34 11.03 3.28
CA THR A 130 0.46 12.17 3.04
C THR A 130 0.81 12.77 1.69
N GLU A 131 -0.07 12.57 0.72
CA GLU A 131 0.06 13.09 -0.64
C GLU A 131 -0.17 14.61 -0.71
N LYS A 132 0.08 15.21 -1.89
CA LYS A 132 0.24 16.67 -2.08
C LYS A 132 -0.86 17.54 -1.48
N ASN A 133 -2.10 17.04 -1.47
CA ASN A 133 -3.26 17.81 -0.99
C ASN A 133 -3.65 17.45 0.46
N GLY A 134 -3.00 16.45 1.05
CA GLY A 134 -3.25 16.01 2.40
C GLY A 134 -2.59 16.91 3.45
N THR A 135 -3.26 17.02 4.59
CA THR A 135 -2.73 17.70 5.79
C THR A 135 -2.59 16.76 6.98
N GLY A 136 -3.14 15.54 6.89
CA GLY A 136 -2.91 14.49 7.88
C GLY A 136 -1.46 14.05 7.95
N SER A 137 -1.10 13.33 9.01
CA SER A 137 0.22 12.74 9.17
C SER A 137 0.37 11.44 8.37
N ALA A 138 1.59 11.14 7.93
CA ALA A 138 1.94 9.83 7.41
C ALA A 138 1.92 8.79 8.54
N GLY A 139 1.61 7.54 8.18
CA GLY A 139 1.72 6.41 9.07
C GLY A 139 3.13 5.82 9.03
N ASN A 140 3.29 4.72 9.75
CA ASN A 140 4.53 3.96 9.82
C ASN A 140 4.50 2.78 8.86
N ILE A 141 5.67 2.40 8.37
CA ILE A 141 5.89 1.14 7.67
C ILE A 141 6.74 0.25 8.56
N THR A 142 6.23 -0.93 8.90
CA THR A 142 6.93 -1.90 9.74
C THR A 142 7.09 -3.21 8.99
N ILE A 143 8.33 -3.67 8.84
CA ILE A 143 8.65 -4.97 8.22
C ILE A 143 9.28 -5.84 9.30
N VAL A 144 8.69 -7.02 9.53
CA VAL A 144 9.04 -7.93 10.62
C VAL A 144 9.58 -9.24 10.08
N ASN A 145 10.79 -9.60 10.52
CA ASN A 145 11.47 -10.89 10.37
C ASN A 145 11.71 -11.47 8.95
N PRO A 146 11.91 -10.68 7.87
CA PRO A 146 12.32 -11.26 6.60
C PRO A 146 13.72 -11.85 6.71
N LYS A 147 13.93 -13.08 6.24
CA LYS A 147 15.29 -13.63 6.07
C LYS A 147 16.07 -12.88 5.01
N THR A 148 15.38 -12.36 4.00
CA THR A 148 16.00 -11.57 2.92
C THR A 148 15.08 -10.44 2.50
N ILE A 149 15.66 -9.24 2.40
CA ILE A 149 15.04 -8.08 1.76
C ILE A 149 15.88 -7.73 0.53
N ARG A 150 15.23 -7.59 -0.63
CA ARG A 150 15.84 -7.03 -1.84
C ARG A 150 14.99 -5.86 -2.34
N ILE A 151 15.63 -4.71 -2.52
CA ILE A 151 15.03 -3.51 -3.11
C ILE A 151 15.95 -3.09 -4.26
N GLU A 152 15.46 -3.19 -5.48
CA GLU A 152 16.30 -3.03 -6.67
C GLU A 152 15.51 -2.41 -7.83
N ASN A 153 16.23 -2.05 -8.90
CA ASN A 153 15.64 -1.57 -10.16
C ASN A 153 14.66 -0.38 -9.98
N GLY A 154 14.95 0.53 -9.04
CA GLY A 154 14.18 1.75 -8.81
C GLY A 154 12.93 1.59 -7.92
N ALA A 155 12.72 0.42 -7.32
CA ALA A 155 11.71 0.20 -6.30
C ALA A 155 12.05 0.91 -4.97
N GLY A 156 11.08 1.05 -4.07
CA GLY A 156 11.33 1.72 -2.78
C GLY A 156 10.31 1.47 -1.67
N ILE A 157 10.69 1.88 -0.47
CA ILE A 157 9.81 2.00 0.69
C ILE A 157 9.75 3.48 1.04
N LEU A 158 8.54 4.05 1.12
CA LEU A 158 8.36 5.48 1.25
C LEU A 158 7.39 5.83 2.38
N TRP A 159 7.84 6.68 3.30
CA TRP A 159 6.97 7.29 4.31
C TRP A 159 7.29 8.78 4.38
N ALA A 160 6.26 9.63 4.29
CA ALA A 160 6.45 11.07 4.34
C ALA A 160 5.16 11.82 4.71
N ALA A 161 5.22 12.64 5.75
CA ALA A 161 4.25 13.72 5.94
C ALA A 161 4.73 14.92 5.12
N ARG A 162 4.01 15.25 4.03
CA ARG A 162 4.34 16.26 3.01
C ARG A 162 5.58 15.96 2.15
N ALA A 163 5.34 15.47 0.93
CA ALA A 163 6.09 15.66 -0.33
C ALA A 163 7.61 15.92 -0.31
N LEU A 164 8.36 15.34 0.63
CA LEU A 164 9.80 15.15 0.53
C LEU A 164 10.02 13.64 0.58
N VAL A 165 10.23 13.05 -0.59
CA VAL A 165 10.53 11.62 -0.75
C VAL A 165 11.80 11.31 0.05
N ARG A 166 11.64 10.76 1.25
CA ARG A 166 12.73 10.15 2.00
C ARG A 166 12.79 8.69 1.57
N GLN A 167 13.75 8.36 0.70
CA GLN A 167 14.08 6.98 0.37
C GLN A 167 14.96 6.42 1.50
N ALA A 168 14.67 5.21 1.95
CA ALA A 168 15.65 4.45 2.71
C ALA A 168 16.73 3.95 1.74
N THR A 169 17.90 4.58 1.75
CA THR A 169 19.12 4.01 1.15
C THR A 169 19.76 3.13 2.22
N PHE A 170 19.77 1.82 2.01
CA PHE A 170 20.58 0.90 2.80
C PHE A 170 21.88 0.65 2.04
N VAL A 171 23.01 0.92 2.70
CA VAL A 171 24.37 0.61 2.24
C VAL A 171 24.67 -0.87 2.37
#